data_AF-A0A8E2W571-F1
#
_entry.id   AF-A0A8E2W571-F1
#
_cell.length_a   1.000
_cell.length_b   1.000
_cell.length_c   1.000
_cell.angle_alpha   90.00
_cell.angle_beta   90.00
_cell.angle_gamma   90.00
#
_symmetry.space_group_name_H-M   'P 1'
#
loop_
_entity.id
_entity.type
_entity.pdbx_description
1 polymer ?
#
loop_
_entity_poly.entity_id
_entity_poly.type
_entity_poly.pdbx_seq_one_letter_code
_entity_poly.pdbx_strand_id
1 'polypeptide(L)' 'MHERNENAKRAREILKACGIDICTAFEALDGRQIDALLAHLDQHRFNKGRVPRRGVARR' A
#
# COMPACT_ATOMS: atom_id res chain seq x y z
N MET A 1 1.78 21.20 -5.23
CA MET A 1 0.94 21.16 -4.01
C MET A 1 -0.20 20.14 -4.11
N HIS A 2 -0.90 20.04 -5.26
CA HIS A 2 -2.01 19.09 -5.49
C HIS A 2 -1.67 17.60 -5.28
N GLU A 3 -0.54 17.12 -5.80
CA GLU A 3 -0.15 15.70 -5.68
C GLU A 3 0.02 15.22 -4.24
N ARG A 4 0.53 16.10 -3.35
CA ARG A 4 0.69 15.77 -1.93
C ARG A 4 -0.66 15.59 -1.23
N ASN A 5 -1.65 16.41 -1.60
CA ASN A 5 -2.99 16.34 -1.02
C ASN A 5 -3.73 15.08 -1.47
N GLU A 6 -3.62 14.73 -2.75
CA GLU A 6 -4.24 13.52 -3.30
C GLU A 6 -3.59 12.25 -2.74
N ASN A 7 -2.27 12.24 -2.56
CA ASN A 7 -1.59 11.14 -1.87
C ASN A 7 -2.00 11.01 -0.40
N ALA A 8 -2.19 12.12 0.32
CA ALA A 8 -2.65 12.09 1.71
C ALA A 8 -4.07 11.54 1.84
N LYS A 9 -5.00 11.94 0.95
CA LYS A 9 -6.34 11.36 0.88
C LYS A 9 -6.29 9.87 0.59
N ARG A 10 -5.48 9.47 -0.38
CA ARG A 10 -5.34 8.05 -0.75
C ARG A 10 -4.77 7.21 0.40
N ALA A 11 -3.78 7.73 1.12
CA ALA A 11 -3.23 7.06 2.30
C ALA A 11 -4.29 6.86 3.39
N ARG A 12 -5.14 7.87 3.65
CA ARG A 12 -6.26 7.73 4.60
C ARG A 12 -7.26 6.65 4.18
N GLU A 13 -7.63 6.60 2.91
CA GLU A 13 -8.55 5.58 2.41
C GLU A 13 -7.98 4.17 2.52
N ILE A 14 -6.68 4.00 2.24
CA ILE A 14 -5.98 2.72 2.40
C ILE A 14 -5.96 2.27 3.87
N LEU A 15 -5.60 3.18 4.79
CA LEU A 15 -5.59 2.88 6.22
C LEU A 15 -6.99 2.48 6.72
N LYS A 16 -8.02 3.21 6.31
CA LYS A 16 -9.42 2.89 6.62
C LYS A 16 -9.84 1.52 6.07
N ALA A 17 -9.45 1.18 4.84
CA ALA A 17 -9.73 -0.13 4.25
C ALA A 17 -9.05 -1.29 5.00
N CYS A 18 -7.91 -1.02 5.64
CA CYS A 18 -7.19 -1.97 6.50
C CYS A 18 -7.71 -1.98 7.95
N GLY A 19 -8.74 -1.18 8.26
CA GLY A 19 -9.28 -1.04 9.62
C GLY A 19 -8.35 -0.31 10.58
N ILE A 20 -7.42 0.48 10.07
CA ILE A 20 -6.44 1.25 10.87
C ILE A 20 -6.97 2.68 11.02
N ASP A 21 -7.15 3.11 12.27
CA ASP A 21 -7.47 4.50 12.55
C ASP A 21 -6.20 5.37 12.48
N ILE A 22 -6.33 6.60 11.98
CA ILE A 22 -5.18 7.48 11.76
C ILE A 22 -4.51 7.90 13.08
N CYS A 23 -5.24 7.81 14.19
CA CYS A 23 -4.76 8.14 15.52
C CYS A 23 -4.21 6.90 16.25
N THR A 24 -4.31 5.70 15.67
CA THR A 24 -3.75 4.49 16.27
C THR A 24 -2.23 4.55 16.25
N ALA A 25 -1.62 4.45 17.42
CA ALA A 25 -0.17 4.30 17.53
C ALA A 25 0.27 2.98 16.88
N PHE A 26 1.46 2.96 16.28
CA PHE A 26 1.97 1.76 15.60
C PHE A 26 2.04 0.53 16.54
N GLU A 27 2.35 0.73 17.82
CA GLU A 27 2.40 -0.32 18.84
C GLU A 27 1.02 -0.92 19.18
N ALA A 28 -0.06 -0.19 18.88
CA ALA A 28 -1.43 -0.64 19.10
C ALA A 28 -2.03 -1.30 17.85
N LEU A 29 -1.26 -1.43 16.76
CA LEU A 29 -1.70 -2.14 15.57
C LEU A 29 -1.65 -3.64 15.80
N ASP A 30 -2.77 -4.31 15.50
CA ASP A 30 -2.85 -5.75 15.47
C ASP A 30 -2.08 -6.30 14.26
N GLY A 31 -1.46 -7.47 14.41
CA GLY A 31 -0.73 -8.14 13.33
C GLY A 31 -1.59 -8.30 12.07
N ARG A 32 -2.90 -8.55 12.21
CA ARG A 32 -3.81 -8.68 11.07
C ARG A 32 -4.01 -7.36 10.31
N GLN A 33 -3.97 -6.22 10.99
CA GLN A 33 -4.08 -4.91 10.36
C GLN A 33 -2.80 -4.60 9.56
N ILE A 34 -1.64 -4.99 10.10
CA ILE A 34 -0.35 -4.86 9.41
C ILE A 34 -0.31 -5.75 8.16
N ASP A 35 -0.73 -7.02 8.27
CA ASP A 35 -0.83 -7.94 7.13
C ASP A 35 -1.79 -7.42 6.06
N ALA A 36 -2.95 -6.89 6.45
CA ALA A 36 -3.92 -6.29 5.53
C ALA A 36 -3.32 -5.07 4.79
N LEU A 37 -2.57 -4.22 5.50
CA LEU A 37 -1.88 -3.07 4.92
C LEU A 37 -0.81 -3.49 3.92
N LEU A 38 0.01 -4.50 4.26
CA LEU A 38 1.03 -5.04 3.36
C LEU A 38 0.40 -5.65 2.10
N ALA A 39 -0.68 -6.43 2.24
CA ALA A 39 -1.40 -6.99 1.10
C ALA A 39 -1.98 -5.89 0.19
N HIS A 40 -2.53 -4.81 0.77
CA HIS A 40 -3.07 -3.69 0.01
C HIS A 40 -1.98 -2.92 -0.76
N LEU A 41 -0.80 -2.75 -0.15
CA LEU A 41 0.36 -2.12 -0.80
C LEU A 41 0.97 -2.99 -1.90
N ASP A 42 1.01 -4.32 -1.71
CA ASP A 42 1.47 -5.26 -2.72
C ASP A 42 0.59 -5.18 -3.99
N GLN A 43 -0.73 -5.23 -3.81
CA GLN A 43 -1.71 -5.05 -4.91
C GLN A 43 -1.51 -3.70 -5.65
N HIS A 44 -1.16 -2.63 -4.92
CA HIS A 44 -0.91 -1.32 -5.51
C HIS A 44 0.45 -1.18 -6.21
N ARG A 45 1.50 -1.91 -5.77
CA ARG A 45 2.82 -1.95 -6.43
C ARG A 45 2.73 -2.52 -7.84
N PHE A 46 1.80 -3.44 -8.10
CA PHE A 46 1.59 -3.99 -9.44
C PHE A 46 1.03 -2.98 -10.46
N ASN A 47 0.48 -1.84 -10.02
CA ASN A 47 -0.09 -0.84 -10.94
C ASN A 47 0.92 0.23 -11.41
N LYS A 48 2.07 0.40 -10.74
CA LYS A 48 3.14 1.34 -11.16
C LYS A 48 4.40 0.64 -11.70
N GLY A 49 4.41 -0.69 -11.71
CA GLY A 49 5.61 -1.49 -11.90
C GLY A 49 5.52 -2.55 -13.00
N ARG A 50 4.66 -2.42 -14.02
CA ARG A 50 4.91 -3.09 -15.31
C ARG A 50 6.07 -2.38 -16.02
N VAL A 51 7.26 -2.47 -15.45
CA VAL A 51 8.43 -2.70 -16.28
C VAL A 51 8.27 -4.15 -16.73
N PRO A 52 8.12 -4.45 -18.03
CA PRO A 52 8.12 -5.84 -18.47
C PRO A 52 9.41 -6.46 -17.93
N ARG A 53 9.29 -7.53 -17.14
CA ARG A 53 10.44 -8.38 -16.85
C ARG A 53 10.88 -8.91 -18.21
N ARG A 54 11.85 -8.20 -18.80
CA ARG A 54 12.58 -8.57 -20.00
C ARG A 54 12.93 -10.04 -19.81
N GLY A 55 12.43 -10.89 -20.71
CA GLY A 55 12.69 -12.32 -20.66
C GLY A 55 14.19 -12.54 -20.53
N VAL A 56 14.61 -13.13 -19.42
CA VAL A 56 15.95 -13.66 -19.27
C VAL A 56 15.82 -15.18 -19.17
N ALA A 57 16.56 -15.85 -20.06
CA ALA A 57 16.83 -17.29 -20.14
C ALA A 57 15.70 -18.15 -20.76
N ARG A 58 15.91 -19.03 -21.73
CA ARG A 58 17.13 -19.69 -22.28
C ARG A 58 16.72 -20.47 -23.54
N ARG A 59 17.35 -20.22 -24.70
CA ARG A 59 17.93 -21.19 -25.64
C ARG A 59 18.36 -20.52 -26.93
#